data_AF-A0A1H3QHE4-F1
#
_entry.id   AF-A0A1H3QHE4-F1
#
_cell.length_a   1.000
_cell.length_b   1.000
_cell.length_c   1.000
_cell.angle_alpha   90.00
_cell.angle_beta   90.00
_cell.angle_gamma   90.00
#
_symmetry.space_group_name_H-M   'P 1'
#
loop_
_entity.id
_entity.type
_entity.pdbx_description
1 polymer ?
#
loop_
_entity_poly.entity_id
_entity_poly.type
_entity_poly.pdbx_seq_one_letter_code
_entity_poly.pdbx_strand_id
1 'polypeptide(L)'
;MGLFLEMGIGLFSYFDTKRIGCRSKTTASVTIFWKTSEGKRVSAVKKQGFILIAIFIGGALGTMFRYTINLQVIHLLFPLGTVVENVIGSLLLGAVTGYILIKKIPVVLKEGIGVGFCGGFTTMSTLAADTVHLVGEAHVESLLVYISVSLFGGLLAAFFGMKLGSVIARSKQKEGAAE
;
A
#
# COMPACT_ATOMS: atom_id res chain seq x y z
N MET A 1 35.46 13.90 12.47
CA MET A 1 34.27 14.24 11.65
C MET A 1 33.08 13.45 12.20
N GLY A 2 32.68 13.78 13.44
CA GLY A 2 31.67 13.08 14.22
C GLY A 2 30.53 14.04 14.54
N LEU A 3 29.57 14.10 13.61
CA LEU A 3 28.46 15.06 13.66
C LEU A 3 27.22 14.43 13.00
N PHE A 4 26.86 13.20 13.40
CA PHE A 4 25.56 12.60 13.01
C PHE A 4 25.02 11.55 13.99
N LEU A 5 25.53 11.48 15.23
CA LEU A 5 25.12 10.46 16.21
C LEU A 5 24.61 11.02 17.57
N GLU A 6 24.52 12.34 17.73
CA GLU A 6 24.16 12.99 19.02
C GLU A 6 22.71 13.51 19.09
N MET A 7 21.90 13.40 18.03
CA MET A 7 20.54 13.98 17.98
C MET A 7 19.40 13.03 18.42
N GLY A 8 19.71 11.99 19.21
CA GLY A 8 18.72 10.97 19.60
C GLY A 8 18.38 10.85 21.10
N ILE A 9 19.14 11.50 21.99
CA ILE A 9 19.12 11.15 23.44
C ILE A 9 18.50 12.24 24.32
N GLY A 10 18.21 13.43 23.77
CA GLY A 10 17.83 14.62 24.54
C GLY A 10 16.37 14.73 25.01
N LEU A 11 15.46 13.80 24.69
CA LEU A 11 14.03 13.94 25.04
C LEU A 11 13.49 12.95 26.09
N PHE A 12 14.32 12.07 26.66
CA PHE A 12 13.84 11.06 27.61
C PHE A 12 14.02 11.41 29.10
N SER A 13 14.50 12.63 29.43
CA SER A 13 14.69 13.07 30.83
C SER A 13 13.65 14.07 31.35
N TYR A 14 12.57 14.32 30.61
CA TYR A 14 11.54 15.31 30.98
C TYR A 14 10.28 14.68 31.59
N PHE A 15 10.40 13.75 32.55
CA PHE A 15 9.27 13.45 33.45
C PHE A 15 9.77 13.05 34.85
N ASP A 16 10.24 14.09 35.54
CA ASP A 16 9.97 14.42 36.94
C ASP A 16 9.37 13.30 37.81
N THR A 17 10.23 12.70 38.64
CA THR A 17 9.84 11.84 39.76
C THR A 17 10.05 12.57 41.08
N LYS A 18 9.30 13.67 41.31
CA LYS A 18 9.11 14.23 42.65
C LYS A 18 7.67 14.68 42.86
N ARG A 19 6.85 13.82 43.47
CA ARG A 19 6.06 14.11 44.68
C ARG A 19 4.93 13.09 44.92
N ILE A 20 4.62 12.97 46.22
CA ILE A 20 3.45 12.39 46.87
C ILE A 20 3.57 10.92 47.28
N GLY A 21 3.90 10.76 48.56
CA GLY A 21 3.49 9.60 49.32
C GLY A 21 1.97 9.57 49.47
N CYS A 22 1.36 8.42 49.21
CA CYS A 22 0.13 8.00 49.85
C CYS A 22 0.06 6.47 49.80
N ARG A 23 -0.03 5.86 50.98
CA ARG A 23 0.01 4.40 51.18
C ARG A 23 -1.39 3.83 51.00
N SER A 24 -1.46 2.67 50.36
CA SER A 24 -2.57 1.70 50.31
C SER A 24 -3.71 1.96 49.30
N LYS A 25 -4.04 0.90 48.56
CA LYS A 25 -5.15 0.68 47.60
C LYS A 25 -4.89 0.85 46.08
N THR A 26 -3.80 1.47 45.64
CA THR A 26 -3.59 1.73 44.19
C THR A 26 -2.91 0.58 43.43
N THR A 27 -2.23 -0.34 44.12
CA THR A 27 -1.37 -1.36 43.47
C THR A 27 -2.15 -2.35 42.60
N ALA A 28 -3.32 -2.82 43.04
CA ALA A 28 -4.11 -3.78 42.28
C ALA A 28 -4.66 -3.18 40.97
N SER A 29 -5.14 -1.93 41.00
CA SER A 29 -5.62 -1.24 39.79
C SER A 29 -4.48 -0.95 38.82
N VAL A 30 -3.30 -0.59 39.33
CA VAL A 30 -2.11 -0.36 38.52
C VAL A 30 -1.68 -1.67 37.85
N THR A 31 -1.56 -2.78 38.58
CA THR A 31 -1.17 -4.08 37.97
C THR A 31 -2.18 -4.59 36.94
N ILE A 32 -3.49 -4.41 37.17
CA ILE A 32 -4.53 -4.76 36.18
C ILE A 32 -4.44 -3.85 34.95
N PHE A 33 -4.18 -2.55 35.13
CA PHE A 33 -3.99 -1.59 34.03
C PHE A 33 -2.74 -1.88 33.21
N TRP A 34 -1.60 -2.21 33.84
CA TRP A 34 -0.37 -2.63 33.13
C TRP A 34 -0.55 -3.97 32.41
N LYS A 35 -1.19 -4.96 33.05
CA LYS A 35 -1.46 -6.26 32.42
C LYS A 35 -2.42 -6.15 31.23
N THR A 36 -3.39 -5.23 31.29
CA THR A 36 -4.27 -4.93 30.16
C THR A 36 -3.59 -4.09 29.08
N SER A 37 -2.66 -3.19 29.43
CA SER A 37 -1.90 -2.41 28.44
C SER A 37 -0.89 -3.28 27.68
N GLU A 38 -0.18 -4.19 28.36
CA GLU A 38 0.69 -5.19 27.73
C GLU A 38 -0.10 -6.16 26.85
N GLY A 39 -1.24 -6.68 27.32
CA GLY A 39 -2.09 -7.57 26.53
C GLY A 39 -2.63 -6.89 25.26
N LYS A 40 -3.04 -5.63 25.34
CA LYS A 40 -3.43 -4.82 24.17
C LYS A 40 -2.26 -4.55 23.24
N ARG A 41 -1.07 -4.27 23.79
CA ARG A 41 0.16 -4.01 23.02
C ARG A 41 0.64 -5.25 22.24
N VAL A 42 0.67 -6.42 22.88
CA VAL A 42 1.05 -7.69 22.23
C VAL A 42 0.04 -8.09 21.16
N SER A 43 -1.26 -7.90 21.40
CA SER A 43 -2.32 -8.14 20.41
C SER A 43 -2.20 -7.20 19.20
N ALA A 44 -1.88 -5.92 19.43
CA ALA A 44 -1.62 -4.96 18.37
C ALA A 44 -0.40 -5.34 17.53
N VAL A 45 0.70 -5.78 18.15
CA VAL A 45 1.92 -6.22 17.44
C VAL A 45 1.65 -7.47 16.60
N LYS A 46 0.93 -8.48 17.13
CA LYS A 46 0.54 -9.65 16.33
C LYS A 46 -0.29 -9.27 15.11
N LYS A 47 -1.25 -8.35 15.26
CA LYS A 47 -2.09 -7.88 14.16
C LYS A 47 -1.28 -7.14 13.08
N GLN A 48 -0.24 -6.40 13.46
CA GLN A 48 0.68 -5.76 12.53
C GLN A 48 1.53 -6.77 11.76
N GLY A 49 1.99 -7.84 12.42
CA GLY A 49 2.76 -8.92 11.76
C GLY A 49 1.99 -9.57 10.60
N PHE A 50 0.70 -9.88 10.80
CA PHE A 50 -0.13 -10.43 9.72
C PHE A 50 -0.30 -9.49 8.53
N ILE A 51 -0.39 -8.17 8.77
CA ILE A 51 -0.49 -7.17 7.70
C ILE A 51 0.81 -7.17 6.87
N LEU A 52 1.97 -7.18 7.52
CA LEU A 52 3.26 -7.19 6.83
C LEU A 52 3.44 -8.45 5.98
N ILE A 53 3.04 -9.62 6.48
CA ILE A 53 3.09 -10.88 5.72
C ILE A 53 2.17 -10.79 4.50
N ALA A 54 0.95 -10.23 4.65
CA ALA A 54 0.04 -10.07 3.53
C ALA A 54 0.58 -9.09 2.47
N ILE A 55 1.20 -7.99 2.88
CA ILE A 55 1.88 -7.04 1.98
C ILE A 55 3.03 -7.75 1.25
N PHE A 56 3.84 -8.53 1.97
CA PHE A 56 4.97 -9.27 1.40
C PHE A 56 4.51 -10.26 0.32
N ILE A 57 3.52 -11.11 0.65
CA ILE A 57 2.98 -12.09 -0.31
C ILE A 57 2.35 -11.37 -1.51
N GLY A 58 1.55 -10.34 -1.26
CA GLY A 58 0.95 -9.53 -2.31
C GLY A 58 2.01 -8.93 -3.23
N GLY A 59 3.03 -8.27 -2.67
CA GLY A 59 4.10 -7.63 -3.42
C GLY A 59 4.96 -8.60 -4.22
N ALA A 60 5.27 -9.77 -3.65
CA ALA A 60 5.97 -10.83 -4.36
C ALA A 60 5.17 -11.31 -5.58
N LEU A 61 3.88 -11.59 -5.39
CA LEU A 61 2.99 -11.99 -6.49
C LEU A 61 2.87 -10.88 -7.54
N GLY A 62 2.62 -9.64 -7.14
CA GLY A 62 2.52 -8.50 -8.05
C GLY A 62 3.78 -8.35 -8.91
N THR A 63 4.95 -8.47 -8.29
CA THR A 63 6.25 -8.39 -8.99
C THR A 63 6.44 -9.55 -9.97
N MET A 64 6.04 -10.77 -9.61
CA MET A 64 6.12 -11.94 -10.50
C MET A 64 5.21 -11.79 -11.72
N PHE A 65 3.98 -11.29 -11.53
CA PHE A 65 3.06 -11.01 -12.65
C PHE A 65 3.62 -9.93 -13.56
N ARG A 66 4.10 -8.82 -12.99
CA ARG A 66 4.80 -7.75 -13.72
C ARG A 66 5.95 -8.31 -14.55
N TYR A 67 6.84 -9.08 -13.94
CA TYR A 67 7.96 -9.68 -14.64
C TYR A 67 7.51 -10.60 -15.79
N THR A 68 6.49 -11.42 -15.56
CA THR A 68 5.94 -12.32 -16.58
C THR A 68 5.35 -11.56 -17.76
N ILE A 69 4.61 -10.46 -17.52
CA ILE A 69 4.09 -9.60 -18.59
C ILE A 69 5.24 -9.04 -19.42
N ASN A 70 6.29 -8.52 -18.78
CA ASN A 70 7.43 -7.94 -19.50
C ASN A 70 8.17 -8.99 -20.35
N LEU A 71 8.27 -10.24 -19.88
CA LEU A 71 8.84 -11.32 -20.70
C LEU A 71 8.07 -11.59 -22.00
N GLN A 72 6.75 -11.42 -22.00
CA GLN A 72 5.94 -11.64 -23.20
C GLN A 72 6.12 -10.56 -24.26
N VAL A 73 6.59 -9.37 -23.87
CA VAL A 73 6.70 -8.20 -24.76
C VAL A 73 8.14 -7.70 -24.92
N ILE A 74 9.13 -8.41 -24.37
CA ILE A 74 10.55 -8.00 -24.37
C ILE A 74 11.15 -7.81 -25.77
N HIS A 75 10.54 -8.43 -26.78
CA HIS A 75 10.96 -8.34 -28.18
C HIS A 75 10.43 -7.07 -28.89
N LEU A 76 9.54 -6.31 -28.25
CA LEU A 76 9.01 -5.06 -28.78
C LEU A 76 9.98 -3.92 -28.44
N LEU A 77 10.23 -3.05 -29.43
CA LEU A 77 10.99 -1.80 -29.22
C LEU A 77 10.23 -0.81 -28.33
N PHE A 78 8.89 -0.90 -28.30
CA PHE A 78 8.06 -0.06 -27.45
C PHE A 78 7.83 -0.75 -26.09
N PRO A 79 8.01 -0.03 -24.95
CA PRO A 79 7.86 -0.58 -23.59
C PRO A 79 6.38 -0.82 -23.21
N LEU A 80 5.72 -1.71 -23.95
CA LEU A 80 4.30 -2.00 -23.81
C LEU A 80 3.98 -2.65 -22.45
N GLY A 81 4.92 -3.43 -21.90
CA GLY A 81 4.75 -4.15 -20.63
C GLY A 81 4.45 -3.19 -19.48
N THR A 82 5.25 -2.13 -19.37
CA THR A 82 5.10 -1.10 -18.34
C THR A 82 3.82 -0.28 -18.49
N VAL A 83 3.36 -0.03 -19.72
CA VAL A 83 2.04 0.59 -19.93
C VAL A 83 0.94 -0.34 -19.40
N VAL A 84 0.96 -1.61 -19.79
CA VAL A 84 -0.07 -2.59 -19.45
C VAL A 84 -0.16 -2.81 -17.95
N GLU A 85 0.97 -3.03 -17.27
CA GLU A 85 0.98 -3.27 -15.82
C GLU A 85 0.51 -2.04 -15.02
N ASN A 86 0.91 -0.83 -15.42
CA ASN A 86 0.50 0.40 -14.74
C ASN A 86 -0.99 0.71 -14.94
N VAL A 87 -1.51 0.52 -16.15
CA VAL A 87 -2.92 0.77 -16.46
C VAL A 87 -3.82 -0.27 -15.78
N ILE A 88 -3.50 -1.57 -15.91
CA ILE A 88 -4.27 -2.64 -15.27
C ILE A 88 -4.16 -2.54 -13.74
N GLY A 89 -2.98 -2.25 -13.21
CA GLY A 89 -2.79 -2.07 -11.78
C GLY A 89 -3.55 -0.88 -11.22
N SER A 90 -3.60 0.24 -11.96
CA SER A 90 -4.42 1.39 -11.61
C SER A 90 -5.92 1.08 -11.61
N LEU A 91 -6.41 0.32 -12.61
CA LEU A 91 -7.78 -0.17 -12.65
C LEU A 91 -8.11 -1.02 -11.42
N LEU A 92 -7.25 -1.98 -11.10
CA LEU A 92 -7.42 -2.90 -9.98
C LEU A 92 -7.42 -2.16 -8.64
N LEU A 93 -6.44 -1.29 -8.42
CA LEU A 93 -6.34 -0.49 -7.20
C LEU A 93 -7.53 0.46 -7.06
N GLY A 94 -7.98 1.05 -8.17
CA GLY A 94 -9.21 1.84 -8.25
C GLY A 94 -10.42 1.01 -7.82
N ALA A 95 -10.59 -0.20 -8.36
CA ALA A 95 -11.69 -1.09 -8.00
C ALA A 95 -11.69 -1.50 -6.53
N VAL A 96 -10.53 -1.84 -5.98
CA VAL A 96 -10.38 -2.11 -4.54
C VAL A 96 -10.80 -0.87 -3.73
N THR A 97 -10.28 0.31 -4.10
CA THR A 97 -10.59 1.58 -3.43
C THR A 97 -12.09 1.89 -3.49
N GLY A 98 -12.72 1.76 -4.66
CA GLY A 98 -14.14 1.99 -4.84
C GLY A 98 -15.02 1.02 -4.05
N TYR A 99 -14.58 -0.23 -3.90
CA TYR A 99 -15.29 -1.24 -3.11
C TYR A 99 -15.24 -0.93 -1.61
N ILE A 100 -14.06 -0.57 -1.09
CA ILE A 100 -13.87 -0.31 0.35
C ILE A 100 -14.56 0.96 0.84
N LEU A 101 -14.85 1.92 -0.05
CA LEU A 101 -15.65 3.09 0.28
C LEU A 101 -17.08 2.75 0.72
N ILE A 102 -17.59 1.59 0.32
CA ILE A 102 -18.97 1.16 0.57
C ILE A 102 -19.03 -0.02 1.54
N LYS A 103 -18.15 -1.01 1.36
CA LYS A 103 -18.08 -2.22 2.21
C LYS A 103 -16.79 -2.23 3.01
N LYS A 104 -16.88 -2.43 4.32
CA LYS A 104 -15.71 -2.68 5.17
C LYS A 104 -15.14 -4.06 4.88
N ILE A 105 -13.85 -4.12 4.57
CA ILE A 105 -13.08 -5.37 4.44
C ILE A 105 -12.01 -5.46 5.53
N PRO A 106 -11.48 -6.66 5.84
CA PRO A 106 -10.36 -6.80 6.76
C PRO A 106 -9.15 -5.98 6.30
N VAL A 107 -8.53 -5.25 7.23
CA VAL A 107 -7.35 -4.40 6.95
C VAL A 107 -6.22 -5.20 6.30
N VAL A 108 -6.00 -6.45 6.74
CA VAL A 108 -4.97 -7.35 6.17
C VAL A 108 -5.16 -7.53 4.66
N LEU A 109 -6.41 -7.70 4.21
CA LEU A 109 -6.73 -7.88 2.79
C LEU A 109 -6.57 -6.57 2.01
N LYS A 110 -7.02 -5.44 2.60
CA LYS A 110 -6.87 -4.11 2.00
C LYS A 110 -5.38 -3.80 1.73
N GLU A 111 -4.53 -3.96 2.73
CA GLU A 111 -3.11 -3.65 2.61
C GLU A 111 -2.38 -4.69 1.73
N GLY A 112 -2.73 -5.97 1.84
CA GLY A 112 -2.15 -7.03 1.01
C GLY A 112 -2.43 -6.85 -0.48
N ILE A 113 -3.65 -6.46 -0.86
CA ILE A 113 -3.99 -6.21 -2.28
C ILE A 113 -3.49 -4.84 -2.72
N GLY A 114 -3.75 -3.79 -1.93
CA GLY A 114 -3.46 -2.41 -2.34
C GLY A 114 -1.96 -2.10 -2.29
N VAL A 115 -1.36 -2.16 -1.11
CA VAL A 115 0.07 -1.85 -0.92
C VAL A 115 0.94 -3.00 -1.42
N GLY A 116 0.56 -4.25 -1.14
CA GLY A 116 1.29 -5.42 -1.60
C GLY A 116 1.16 -5.61 -3.12
N PHE A 117 0.08 -6.24 -3.56
CA PHE A 117 -0.06 -6.68 -4.95
C PHE A 117 -0.02 -5.53 -5.96
N CYS A 118 -0.87 -4.52 -5.82
CA CYS A 118 -0.89 -3.40 -6.78
C CYS A 118 0.41 -2.59 -6.72
N GLY A 119 1.01 -2.43 -5.54
CA GLY A 119 2.30 -1.77 -5.37
C GLY A 119 3.48 -2.51 -6.01
N GLY A 120 3.50 -3.84 -5.97
CA GLY A 120 4.52 -4.65 -6.65
C GLY A 120 4.28 -4.85 -8.15
N PHE A 121 3.01 -4.82 -8.57
CA PHE A 121 2.58 -4.99 -9.95
C PHE A 121 2.77 -3.73 -10.80
N THR A 122 2.59 -2.55 -10.23
CA THR A 122 2.84 -1.26 -10.90
C THR A 122 4.27 -0.79 -10.65
N THR A 123 4.80 0.08 -11.52
CA THR A 123 6.15 0.62 -11.37
C THR A 123 6.29 2.01 -12.00
N MET A 124 6.75 2.96 -11.19
CA MET A 124 7.16 4.29 -11.68
C MET A 124 8.65 4.32 -12.06
N SER A 125 9.49 3.48 -11.44
CA SER A 125 10.93 3.45 -11.72
C SER A 125 11.23 2.93 -13.12
N THR A 126 10.52 1.89 -13.57
CA THR A 126 10.68 1.36 -14.94
C THR A 126 10.16 2.36 -15.96
N LEU A 127 9.01 3.00 -15.68
CA LEU A 127 8.49 4.08 -16.52
C LEU A 127 9.49 5.22 -16.70
N ALA A 128 10.15 5.65 -15.62
CA ALA A 128 11.18 6.68 -15.69
C ALA A 128 12.41 6.23 -16.50
N ALA A 129 12.87 4.99 -16.32
CA ALA A 129 14.00 4.44 -17.08
C ALA A 129 13.70 4.34 -18.58
N ASP A 130 12.53 3.80 -18.94
CA ASP A 130 12.06 3.70 -20.32
C ASP A 130 11.92 5.07 -20.98
N THR A 131 11.42 6.05 -20.22
CA THR A 131 11.30 7.44 -20.68
C THR A 131 12.67 8.01 -21.05
N VAL A 132 13.68 7.83 -20.18
CA VAL A 132 15.06 8.28 -20.46
C VAL A 132 15.66 7.54 -21.65
N HIS A 133 15.37 6.24 -21.79
CA HIS A 133 15.83 5.44 -22.92
C HIS A 133 15.26 5.93 -24.25
N LEU A 134 13.94 6.15 -24.32
CA LEU A 134 13.27 6.68 -25.53
C LEU A 134 13.74 8.07 -25.93
N VAL A 135 14.13 8.91 -24.97
CA VAL A 135 14.78 10.21 -25.25
C VAL A 135 16.13 10.00 -25.95
N GLY A 136 16.93 9.04 -25.50
CA GLY A 136 18.24 8.74 -26.07
C GLY A 136 18.20 8.20 -27.51
N GLU A 137 17.12 7.51 -27.88
CA GLU A 137 16.94 6.95 -29.22
C GLU A 137 16.32 7.93 -30.24
N ALA A 138 16.06 9.18 -29.84
CA ALA A 138 15.41 10.20 -30.67
C ALA A 138 13.99 9.85 -31.18
N HIS A 139 13.32 8.89 -30.53
CA HIS A 139 11.94 8.49 -30.85
C HIS A 139 10.91 9.37 -30.12
N VAL A 140 10.82 10.64 -30.52
CA VAL A 140 9.95 11.65 -29.87
C VAL A 140 8.47 11.25 -29.88
N GLU A 141 7.98 10.63 -30.95
CA GLU A 141 6.59 10.18 -31.05
C GLU A 141 6.29 9.06 -30.03
N SER A 142 7.13 8.02 -29.98
CA SER A 142 6.99 6.91 -29.03
C SER A 142 7.07 7.39 -27.57
N LEU A 143 7.96 8.34 -27.28
CA LEU A 143 8.08 8.98 -25.97
C LEU A 143 6.78 9.67 -25.55
N LEU A 144 6.22 10.52 -26.43
CA LEU A 144 4.99 11.26 -26.16
C LEU A 144 3.80 10.32 -25.94
N VAL A 145 3.69 9.29 -26.78
CA VAL A 145 2.66 8.25 -26.63
C VAL A 145 2.84 7.49 -25.32
N TYR A 146 4.06 7.06 -24.99
CA TYR A 146 4.35 6.28 -23.78
C TYR A 146 3.98 7.03 -22.49
N ILE A 147 4.42 8.29 -22.36
CA ILE A 147 4.11 9.11 -21.19
C ILE A 147 2.61 9.39 -21.12
N SER A 148 2.00 9.81 -22.24
CA SER A 148 0.59 10.20 -22.27
C SER A 148 -0.31 9.02 -21.93
N VAL A 149 -0.10 7.86 -22.57
CA VAL A 149 -0.90 6.66 -22.31
C VAL A 149 -0.68 6.16 -20.89
N SER A 150 0.55 6.18 -20.37
CA SER A 150 0.81 5.73 -19.01
C SER A 150 0.13 6.61 -17.96
N LEU A 151 0.20 7.94 -18.11
CA LEU A 151 -0.40 8.88 -17.17
C LEU A 151 -1.92 8.95 -17.30
N PHE A 152 -2.42 9.29 -18.49
CA PHE A 152 -3.86 9.45 -18.71
C PHE A 152 -4.60 8.12 -18.69
N GLY A 153 -4.00 7.07 -19.26
CA GLY A 153 -4.56 5.72 -19.19
C GLY A 153 -4.63 5.21 -17.76
N GLY A 154 -3.58 5.42 -16.95
CA GLY A 154 -3.59 5.09 -15.52
C GLY A 154 -4.68 5.83 -14.74
N LEU A 155 -4.81 7.15 -14.94
CA LEU A 155 -5.84 7.97 -14.29
C LEU A 155 -7.27 7.54 -14.68
N LEU A 156 -7.52 7.34 -15.98
CA LEU A 156 -8.82 6.87 -16.47
C LEU A 156 -9.14 5.49 -15.93
N ALA A 157 -8.17 4.58 -15.95
CA ALA A 157 -8.31 3.24 -15.39
C ALA A 157 -8.66 3.28 -13.90
N ALA A 158 -7.96 4.09 -13.09
CA ALA A 158 -8.28 4.26 -11.67
C ALA A 158 -9.71 4.79 -11.46
N PHE A 159 -10.14 5.77 -12.26
CA PHE A 159 -11.49 6.33 -12.19
C PHE A 159 -12.57 5.28 -12.52
N PHE A 160 -12.42 4.54 -13.61
CA PHE A 160 -13.34 3.47 -13.97
C PHE A 160 -13.31 2.33 -12.96
N GLY A 161 -12.12 2.00 -12.45
CA GLY A 161 -11.93 1.04 -11.37
C GLY A 161 -12.76 1.42 -10.16
N MET A 162 -12.63 2.66 -9.67
CA MET A 162 -13.41 3.12 -8.52
C MET A 162 -14.93 2.98 -8.75
N LYS A 163 -15.43 3.39 -9.93
CA LYS A 163 -16.84 3.20 -10.27
C LYS A 163 -17.25 1.73 -10.24
N LEU A 164 -16.46 0.86 -10.86
CA LEU A 164 -16.72 -0.59 -10.92
C LEU A 164 -16.76 -1.20 -9.51
N GLY A 165 -15.74 -0.92 -8.70
CA GLY A 165 -15.66 -1.39 -7.31
C GLY A 165 -16.85 -0.97 -6.48
N SER A 166 -17.27 0.29 -6.61
CA SER A 166 -18.45 0.81 -5.93
C SER A 166 -19.75 0.17 -6.41
N VAL A 167 -19.89 -0.12 -7.71
CA VAL A 167 -21.07 -0.81 -8.25
C VAL A 167 -21.16 -2.24 -7.69
N ILE A 168 -20.05 -2.98 -7.70
CA ILE A 168 -19.97 -4.35 -7.15
C ILE A 168 -20.28 -4.36 -5.65
N ALA A 169 -19.79 -3.38 -4.89
CA ALA A 169 -20.08 -3.29 -3.46
C ALA A 169 -21.57 -3.06 -3.17
N ARG A 170 -22.23 -2.22 -3.98
CA ARG A 170 -23.66 -1.90 -3.83
C ARG A 170 -24.57 -3.08 -4.18
N SER A 171 -24.25 -3.87 -5.21
CA SER A 171 -25.06 -5.06 -5.54
C SER A 171 -25.06 -6.05 -4.37
N LYS A 172 -23.88 -6.33 -3.81
CA LYS A 172 -23.71 -7.19 -2.61
C LYS A 172 -24.28 -6.61 -1.31
N GLN A 173 -24.65 -5.33 -1.28
CA GLN A 173 -25.33 -4.74 -0.13
C GLN A 173 -26.85 -4.95 -0.22
N LYS A 174 -27.40 -4.92 -1.43
CA LYS A 174 -28.83 -5.17 -1.67
C LYS A 174 -29.21 -6.63 -1.43
N GLU A 175 -28.37 -7.57 -1.84
CA GLU A 175 -28.57 -9.01 -1.63
C GLU A 175 -28.71 -9.34 -0.13
N GLY A 176 -27.77 -8.88 0.71
CA GLY A 176 -27.83 -9.13 2.16
C GLY A 176 -28.87 -8.30 2.93
N ALA A 177 -29.68 -7.47 2.25
CA ALA A 177 -30.83 -6.80 2.85
C ALA A 177 -32.17 -7.47 2.46
N ALA A 178 -32.14 -8.42 1.54
CA ALA A 178 -33.28 -9.21 1.10
C ALA A 178 -33.34 -10.61 1.73
N GLU A 179 -32.28 -11.00 2.46
CA GLU A 179 -32.19 -12.18 3.35
C GLU A 179 -32.53 -11.80 4.79
#